data_AF-A0A4S9TAH0-F1
#
_entry.id   AF-A0A4S9TAH0-F1
#
_cell.length_a   1.000
_cell.length_b   1.000
_cell.length_c   1.000
_cell.angle_alpha   90.00
_cell.angle_beta   90.00
_cell.angle_gamma   90.00
#
_symmetry.space_group_name_H-M   'P 1'
#
loop_
_entity.id
_entity.type
_entity.pdbx_description
1 polymer ?
#
loop_
_entity_poly.entity_id
_entity_poly.type
_entity_poly.pdbx_seq_one_letter_code
_entity_poly.pdbx_strand_id
1 'polypeptide(L)'
;MASILRQIVAGPRAQHPEAGLDLCYVTDNIIATSGPSGTYPQLAYRNPLSQLVAFLDKKHGENWAIWEFRAEGTGYPDSEVYGRVKHYPWPDHHPPPFALIPLIMASMRNWLKEDKERVAVVHCKAGKGRSGSMSCSYLISEEGWKAEDAIRRFTERRMRPGFGAGVSIPSQLRWISYVDRWTQHKKTYVEREIQVMEVHVWGLRDGVKVSVEGFVDEGRVIKNFHTFSKKEREIVRGEIKKSGGFADAVTAVMGMNNAEKNLQLKEAEKLEKEEKAKATTDTVTKDKLHNATGDVVFRPSHDLILPTSDVNIDFERRNKAGYGMSMVTAVAHVWFNCYFEGQGPENASKNLPPANSGVFEIDWEAMDGIKGSLKKGTKGFDKLAVVWKTVEQPERGRRTSVVINEPPPGTDVPETGAADWRGHQYNNPSPGQGRNLGLRSETPASRDVSQASSTREEDGIGSDTEGVQSYVDGGVKGHSQVQQEKAVQVERKKGPLPLSSDLPGPEHKFADA
;
A
#
# COMPACT_ATOMS: atom_id res chain seq x y z
N MET A 1 -10.74 25.40 -23.79
CA MET A 1 -11.23 24.13 -23.18
C MET A 1 -10.12 23.39 -22.43
N ALA A 2 -8.99 23.04 -23.05
CA ALA A 2 -7.88 22.33 -22.36
C ALA A 2 -7.27 23.09 -21.16
N SER A 3 -7.15 24.43 -21.22
CA SER A 3 -6.60 25.22 -20.10
C SER A 3 -7.49 25.16 -18.83
N ILE A 4 -8.81 25.18 -19.01
CA ILE A 4 -9.79 25.08 -17.91
C ILE A 4 -9.75 23.69 -17.26
N LEU A 5 -9.68 22.62 -18.08
CA LEU A 5 -9.59 21.25 -17.58
C LEU A 5 -8.30 21.03 -16.77
N ARG A 6 -7.17 21.58 -17.24
CA ARG A 6 -5.90 21.56 -16.48
C ARG A 6 -6.01 22.31 -15.16
N GLN A 7 -6.62 23.49 -15.14
CA GLN A 7 -6.83 24.26 -13.91
C GLN A 7 -7.70 23.50 -12.88
N ILE A 8 -8.71 22.76 -13.34
CA ILE A 8 -9.54 21.93 -12.46
C ILE A 8 -8.71 20.78 -11.88
N VAL A 9 -7.95 20.05 -12.71
CA VAL A 9 -7.11 18.92 -12.27
C VAL A 9 -5.95 19.36 -11.37
N ALA A 10 -5.42 20.57 -11.60
CA ALA A 10 -4.40 21.20 -10.78
C ALA A 10 -4.95 21.96 -9.57
N GLY A 11 -6.28 22.08 -9.43
CA GLY A 11 -6.95 23.01 -8.52
C GLY A 11 -6.39 23.07 -7.08
N PRO A 12 -6.07 21.93 -6.42
CA PRO A 12 -5.51 21.94 -5.07
C PRO A 12 -4.08 22.49 -4.95
N ARG A 13 -3.35 22.59 -6.07
CA ARG A 13 -1.91 22.84 -6.11
C ARG A 13 -1.62 24.25 -6.60
N ALA A 14 -0.50 24.80 -6.12
CA ALA A 14 -0.05 26.11 -6.54
C ALA A 14 0.48 26.04 -7.98
N GLN A 15 0.03 26.96 -8.83
CA GLN A 15 0.53 27.11 -10.19
C GLN A 15 1.74 28.05 -10.16
N HIS A 16 2.78 27.75 -10.96
CA HIS A 16 3.92 28.64 -11.07
C HIS A 16 3.48 29.95 -11.77
N PRO A 17 3.66 31.12 -11.15
CA PRO A 17 3.12 32.38 -11.67
C PRO A 17 3.71 32.75 -13.05
N GLU A 18 4.98 32.46 -13.28
CA GLU A 18 5.65 32.81 -14.55
C GLU A 18 5.51 31.74 -15.64
N ALA A 19 5.39 30.47 -15.25
CA ALA A 19 5.39 29.36 -16.22
C ALA A 19 3.97 29.02 -16.67
N GLY A 20 2.96 29.33 -15.85
CA GLY A 20 1.59 28.87 -16.09
C GLY A 20 1.45 27.34 -15.97
N LEU A 21 2.38 26.66 -15.31
CA LEU A 21 2.40 25.21 -15.15
C LEU A 21 2.14 24.80 -13.69
N ASP A 22 1.63 23.58 -13.50
CA ASP A 22 1.53 22.94 -12.18
C ASP A 22 2.92 22.51 -11.70
N LEU A 23 3.69 23.49 -11.20
CA LEU A 23 5.10 23.42 -10.84
C LEU A 23 5.36 24.35 -9.65
N CYS A 24 6.24 23.97 -8.73
CA CYS A 24 6.74 24.84 -7.68
C CYS A 24 8.23 24.59 -7.40
N TYR A 25 8.95 25.62 -7.00
CA TYR A 25 10.24 25.50 -6.34
C TYR A 25 10.01 25.16 -4.87
N VAL A 26 10.39 23.95 -4.46
CA VAL A 26 10.43 23.55 -3.05
C VAL A 26 11.59 24.28 -2.37
N THR A 27 12.76 24.25 -2.98
CA THR A 27 13.90 25.14 -2.70
C THR A 27 14.36 25.75 -4.01
N ASP A 28 15.43 26.55 -3.99
CA ASP A 28 15.96 27.16 -5.22
C ASP A 28 16.52 26.08 -6.19
N ASN A 29 16.98 24.95 -5.64
CA ASN A 29 17.57 23.84 -6.39
C ASN A 29 16.64 22.61 -6.52
N ILE A 30 15.44 22.61 -5.93
CA ILE A 30 14.48 21.50 -6.03
C ILE A 30 13.15 22.00 -6.57
N ILE A 31 12.76 21.51 -7.73
CA ILE A 31 11.47 21.76 -8.37
C ILE A 31 10.59 20.52 -8.21
N ALA A 32 9.34 20.70 -7.82
CA ALA A 32 8.32 19.66 -7.87
C ALA A 32 7.25 20.02 -8.91
N THR A 33 6.87 19.07 -9.76
CA THR A 33 5.83 19.27 -10.78
C THR A 33 4.92 18.04 -10.91
N SER A 34 3.70 18.24 -11.45
CA SER A 34 2.90 17.10 -11.90
C SER A 34 3.50 16.48 -13.16
N GLY A 35 3.20 15.22 -13.39
CA GLY A 35 3.77 14.46 -14.51
C GLY A 35 3.41 15.11 -15.84
N PRO A 36 4.39 15.59 -16.62
CA PRO A 36 4.13 16.16 -17.92
C PRO A 36 3.70 15.07 -18.91
N SER A 37 3.17 15.50 -20.05
CA SER A 37 2.77 14.60 -21.13
C SER A 37 3.07 15.22 -22.48
N GLY A 38 3.64 14.42 -23.39
CA GLY A 38 3.76 14.76 -24.81
C GLY A 38 2.57 14.28 -25.65
N THR A 39 1.83 13.28 -25.15
CA THR A 39 0.82 12.54 -25.92
C THR A 39 -0.63 12.87 -25.57
N TYR A 40 -1.51 12.81 -26.58
CA TYR A 40 -2.96 12.87 -26.42
C TYR A 40 -3.49 11.47 -26.03
N PRO A 41 -4.52 11.34 -25.16
CA PRO A 41 -5.39 12.38 -24.58
C PRO A 41 -4.84 13.08 -23.33
N GLN A 42 -3.77 12.59 -22.71
CA GLN A 42 -3.24 13.08 -21.44
C GLN A 42 -2.84 14.56 -21.48
N LEU A 43 -2.34 15.03 -22.62
CA LEU A 43 -2.03 16.44 -22.88
C LEU A 43 -3.22 17.40 -22.62
N ALA A 44 -4.46 16.93 -22.75
CA ALA A 44 -5.64 17.76 -22.54
C ALA A 44 -5.82 18.18 -21.07
N TYR A 45 -5.26 17.43 -20.11
CA TYR A 45 -5.45 17.64 -18.67
C TYR A 45 -4.16 17.63 -17.83
N ARG A 46 -3.00 17.33 -18.41
CA ARG A 46 -1.67 17.42 -17.76
C ARG A 46 -0.85 18.61 -18.26
N ASN A 47 0.26 18.90 -17.59
CA ASN A 47 1.26 19.87 -18.03
C ASN A 47 1.82 19.45 -19.41
N PRO A 48 1.84 20.35 -20.41
CA PRO A 48 2.51 20.06 -21.68
C PRO A 48 4.02 19.91 -21.45
N LEU A 49 4.60 18.79 -21.89
CA LEU A 49 6.04 18.57 -21.73
C LEU A 49 6.87 19.65 -22.42
N SER A 50 6.49 20.04 -23.64
CA SER A 50 7.20 21.08 -24.41
C SER A 50 7.26 22.43 -23.69
N GLN A 51 6.21 22.79 -22.93
CA GLN A 51 6.20 24.02 -22.14
C GLN A 51 7.09 23.90 -20.90
N LEU A 52 7.13 22.72 -20.27
CA LEU A 52 8.03 22.46 -19.14
C LEU A 52 9.49 22.56 -19.59
N VAL A 53 9.86 21.87 -20.67
CA VAL A 53 11.22 21.89 -21.21
C VAL A 53 11.62 23.31 -21.62
N ALA A 54 10.76 24.03 -22.35
CA ALA A 54 11.05 25.42 -22.73
C ALA A 54 11.23 26.35 -21.52
N PHE A 55 10.48 26.14 -20.43
CA PHE A 55 10.67 26.89 -19.19
C PHE A 55 12.01 26.54 -18.52
N LEU A 56 12.35 25.26 -18.42
CA LEU A 56 13.58 24.79 -17.80
C LEU A 56 14.82 25.25 -18.59
N ASP A 57 14.80 25.15 -19.92
CA ASP A 57 15.89 25.63 -20.79
C ASP A 57 16.07 27.14 -20.65
N LYS A 58 14.97 27.90 -20.64
CA LYS A 58 15.03 29.36 -20.48
C LYS A 58 15.59 29.79 -19.11
N LYS A 59 15.27 29.06 -18.05
CA LYS A 59 15.62 29.45 -16.67
C LYS A 59 16.95 28.88 -16.21
N HIS A 60 17.30 27.67 -16.62
CA HIS A 60 18.41 26.89 -16.10
C HIS A 60 19.39 26.43 -17.17
N GLY A 61 19.10 26.63 -18.46
CA GLY A 61 19.97 26.18 -19.55
C GLY A 61 20.20 24.66 -19.50
N GLU A 62 21.43 24.25 -19.23
CA GLU A 62 21.81 22.84 -19.09
C GLU A 62 21.76 22.31 -17.65
N ASN A 63 21.52 23.19 -16.68
CA ASN A 63 21.60 22.93 -15.25
C ASN A 63 20.31 22.32 -14.66
N TRP A 64 19.56 21.54 -15.44
CA TRP A 64 18.38 20.83 -14.94
C TRP A 64 18.37 19.35 -15.32
N ALA A 65 17.90 18.50 -14.41
CA ALA A 65 17.64 17.08 -14.67
C ALA A 65 16.40 16.61 -13.91
N ILE A 66 15.74 15.55 -14.41
CA ILE A 66 14.48 15.02 -13.89
C ILE A 66 14.70 13.74 -13.08
N TRP A 67 14.03 13.63 -11.93
CA TRP A 67 13.84 12.39 -11.18
C TRP A 67 12.39 11.94 -11.29
N GLU A 68 12.19 10.75 -11.84
CA GLU A 68 10.91 10.22 -12.28
C GLU A 68 10.50 8.98 -11.46
N PHE A 69 9.26 8.98 -10.96
CA PHE A 69 8.80 7.99 -9.97
C PHE A 69 7.60 7.13 -10.41
N ARG A 70 7.18 7.16 -11.69
CA ARG A 70 5.95 6.48 -12.14
C ARG A 70 6.23 5.08 -12.65
N ALA A 71 5.85 4.08 -11.87
CA ALA A 71 5.77 2.70 -12.36
C ALA A 71 4.73 2.53 -13.48
N GLU A 72 3.70 3.39 -13.52
CA GLU A 72 2.71 3.41 -14.60
C GLU A 72 3.22 3.98 -15.95
N GLY A 73 4.51 4.30 -16.06
CA GLY A 73 5.15 4.87 -17.25
C GLY A 73 5.23 6.39 -17.21
N THR A 74 6.32 6.96 -17.70
CA THR A 74 6.69 8.40 -17.64
C THR A 74 5.81 9.31 -18.51
N GLY A 75 5.11 8.76 -19.51
CA GLY A 75 4.19 9.48 -20.38
C GLY A 75 4.87 10.31 -21.49
N TYR A 76 6.19 10.17 -21.62
CA TYR A 76 7.01 10.79 -22.65
C TYR A 76 8.33 10.01 -22.81
N PRO A 77 8.92 9.95 -24.01
CA PRO A 77 10.23 9.33 -24.21
C PRO A 77 11.37 10.23 -23.70
N ASP A 78 12.46 9.63 -23.22
CA ASP A 78 13.60 10.33 -22.61
C ASP A 78 14.28 11.31 -23.59
N SER A 79 14.20 11.03 -24.89
CA SER A 79 14.71 11.92 -25.94
C SER A 79 14.03 13.29 -25.95
N GLU A 80 12.78 13.40 -25.51
CA GLU A 80 12.05 14.68 -25.40
C GLU A 80 12.53 15.55 -24.24
N VAL A 81 13.39 15.01 -23.36
CA VAL A 81 14.06 15.72 -22.27
C VAL A 81 15.58 15.60 -22.36
N TYR A 82 16.10 15.39 -23.57
CA TYR A 82 17.54 15.31 -23.86
C TYR A 82 18.28 14.21 -23.09
N GLY A 83 17.58 13.16 -22.64
CA GLY A 83 18.16 12.13 -21.76
C GLY A 83 18.47 12.62 -20.34
N ARG A 84 18.04 13.83 -19.96
CA ARG A 84 18.22 14.41 -18.61
C ARG A 84 17.14 13.92 -17.65
N VAL A 85 16.91 12.62 -17.61
CA VAL A 85 15.92 11.97 -16.74
C VAL A 85 16.54 10.75 -16.08
N LYS A 86 16.19 10.54 -14.81
CA LYS A 86 16.60 9.42 -13.96
C LYS A 86 15.35 8.68 -13.48
N HIS A 87 15.31 7.36 -13.68
CA HIS A 87 14.12 6.56 -13.37
C HIS A 87 14.25 5.79 -12.05
N TYR A 88 13.25 5.98 -11.19
CA TYR A 88 13.07 5.23 -9.94
C TYR A 88 11.56 4.92 -9.72
N PRO A 89 10.93 4.09 -10.55
CA PRO A 89 9.48 3.86 -10.52
C PRO A 89 8.98 3.05 -9.32
N TRP A 90 7.85 3.48 -8.73
CA TRP A 90 7.00 2.64 -7.89
C TRP A 90 5.49 3.00 -8.02
N PRO A 91 4.57 2.11 -7.59
CA PRO A 91 3.13 2.31 -7.71
C PRO A 91 2.58 3.58 -7.05
N ASP A 92 1.57 4.16 -7.71
CA ASP A 92 0.90 5.38 -7.23
C ASP A 92 0.21 5.17 -5.86
N HIS A 93 0.25 6.20 -5.01
CA HIS A 93 -0.30 6.23 -3.64
C HIS A 93 0.39 5.34 -2.59
N HIS A 94 1.53 4.72 -2.92
CA HIS A 94 2.33 3.94 -1.97
C HIS A 94 3.65 4.64 -1.65
N PRO A 95 4.33 4.31 -0.53
CA PRO A 95 5.74 4.63 -0.36
C PRO A 95 6.59 3.83 -1.37
N PRO A 96 7.84 4.27 -1.67
CA PRO A 96 8.76 3.46 -2.47
C PRO A 96 9.25 2.25 -1.68
N PRO A 97 9.75 1.17 -2.31
CA PRO A 97 10.64 0.25 -1.62
C PRO A 97 11.77 1.03 -0.95
N PHE A 98 12.08 0.75 0.31
CA PHE A 98 13.06 1.56 1.03
C PHE A 98 14.46 1.48 0.38
N ALA A 99 14.79 0.33 -0.22
CA ALA A 99 15.99 0.12 -1.01
C ALA A 99 16.25 1.16 -2.13
N LEU A 100 15.20 1.82 -2.65
CA LEU A 100 15.36 2.87 -3.67
C LEU A 100 15.82 4.20 -3.08
N ILE A 101 15.52 4.49 -1.80
CA ILE A 101 15.79 5.80 -1.22
C ILE A 101 17.28 6.14 -1.21
N PRO A 102 18.20 5.27 -0.74
CA PRO A 102 19.63 5.58 -0.77
C PRO A 102 20.15 5.91 -2.18
N LEU A 103 19.62 5.25 -3.21
CA LEU A 103 19.97 5.52 -4.61
C LEU A 103 19.43 6.89 -5.06
N ILE A 104 18.16 7.19 -4.78
CA ILE A 104 17.56 8.48 -5.16
C ILE A 104 18.30 9.63 -4.48
N MET A 105 18.59 9.53 -3.17
CA MET A 105 19.30 10.57 -2.43
C MET A 105 20.70 10.79 -3.01
N ALA A 106 21.48 9.72 -3.21
CA ALA A 106 22.81 9.84 -3.80
C ALA A 106 22.78 10.42 -5.22
N SER A 107 21.81 10.01 -6.04
CA SER A 107 21.65 10.48 -7.42
C SER A 107 21.35 11.98 -7.45
N MET A 108 20.38 12.44 -6.65
CA MET A 108 20.05 13.86 -6.54
C MET A 108 21.23 14.66 -5.98
N ARG A 109 21.89 14.14 -4.93
CA ARG A 109 23.03 14.78 -4.27
C ARG A 109 24.20 14.96 -5.24
N ASN A 110 24.55 13.93 -5.99
CA ASN A 110 25.66 14.01 -6.95
C ASN A 110 25.38 15.04 -8.03
N TRP A 111 24.14 15.10 -8.54
CA TRP A 111 23.74 16.14 -9.47
C TRP A 111 23.83 17.54 -8.86
N LEU A 112 23.17 17.76 -7.72
CA LEU A 112 23.02 19.08 -7.10
C LEU A 112 24.32 19.63 -6.51
N LYS A 113 25.25 18.77 -6.07
CA LYS A 113 26.54 19.19 -5.49
C LYS A 113 27.63 19.40 -6.55
N GLU A 114 27.41 19.03 -7.80
CA GLU A 114 28.39 19.26 -8.88
C GLU A 114 28.45 20.74 -9.28
N ASP A 115 27.32 21.45 -9.27
CA ASP A 115 27.24 22.89 -9.52
C ASP A 115 26.09 23.50 -8.71
N LYS A 116 26.36 24.64 -8.06
CA LYS A 116 25.39 25.40 -7.24
C LYS A 116 24.16 25.88 -8.05
N GLU A 117 24.29 26.00 -9.37
CA GLU A 117 23.20 26.43 -10.25
C GLU A 117 22.30 25.25 -10.68
N ARG A 118 22.67 24.01 -10.36
CA ARG A 118 21.90 22.84 -10.74
C ARG A 118 20.59 22.73 -9.99
N VAL A 119 19.58 22.27 -10.72
CA VAL A 119 18.22 22.06 -10.23
C VAL A 119 17.78 20.64 -10.51
N ALA A 120 17.22 20.00 -9.48
CA ALA A 120 16.58 18.70 -9.58
C ALA A 120 15.06 18.89 -9.74
N VAL A 121 14.51 18.36 -10.82
CA VAL A 121 13.08 18.37 -11.11
C VAL A 121 12.48 17.03 -10.72
N VAL A 122 11.78 16.96 -9.59
CA VAL A 122 11.10 15.74 -9.16
C VAL A 122 9.66 15.72 -9.66
N HIS A 123 9.23 14.60 -10.22
CA HIS A 123 7.81 14.43 -10.54
C HIS A 123 7.31 13.00 -10.40
N CYS A 124 5.99 12.90 -10.30
CA CYS A 124 5.27 11.64 -10.36
C CYS A 124 4.06 11.84 -11.28
N LYS A 125 2.85 11.47 -10.86
CA LYS A 125 1.60 11.78 -11.58
C LYS A 125 1.06 13.16 -11.24
N ALA A 126 0.77 13.43 -9.96
CA ALA A 126 0.23 14.71 -9.50
C ALA A 126 1.30 15.66 -8.90
N GLY A 127 2.53 15.17 -8.70
CA GLY A 127 3.58 15.92 -8.02
C GLY A 127 3.27 16.18 -6.54
N LYS A 128 2.55 15.27 -5.88
CA LYS A 128 2.07 15.40 -4.50
C LYS A 128 2.78 14.39 -3.58
N GLY A 129 2.17 13.24 -3.30
CA GLY A 129 2.68 12.28 -2.32
C GLY A 129 4.09 11.73 -2.62
N ARG A 130 4.27 11.08 -3.79
CA ARG A 130 5.57 10.50 -4.20
C ARG A 130 6.68 11.55 -4.30
N SER A 131 6.45 12.62 -5.06
CA SER A 131 7.41 13.71 -5.23
C SER A 131 7.72 14.40 -3.91
N GLY A 132 6.71 14.68 -3.09
CA GLY A 132 6.88 15.29 -1.77
C GLY A 132 7.67 14.41 -0.82
N SER A 133 7.45 13.09 -0.84
CA SER A 133 8.21 12.16 -0.02
C SER A 133 9.71 12.23 -0.34
N MET A 134 10.08 12.23 -1.63
CA MET A 134 11.51 12.31 -2.03
C MET A 134 12.09 13.70 -1.84
N SER A 135 11.35 14.78 -2.11
CA SER A 135 11.80 16.14 -1.78
C SER A 135 12.07 16.30 -0.30
N CYS A 136 11.16 15.86 0.57
CA CYS A 136 11.34 15.93 2.02
C CYS A 136 12.53 15.07 2.47
N SER A 137 12.63 13.85 1.93
CA SER A 137 13.74 12.93 2.23
C SER A 137 15.10 13.53 1.87
N TYR A 138 15.20 14.23 0.75
CA TYR A 138 16.43 14.92 0.36
C TYR A 138 16.77 16.06 1.32
N LEU A 139 15.80 16.91 1.65
CA LEU A 139 16.02 18.00 2.61
C LEU A 139 16.50 17.50 3.98
N ILE A 140 15.97 16.35 4.43
CA ILE A 140 16.36 15.73 5.69
C ILE A 140 17.77 15.13 5.58
N SER A 141 17.96 14.23 4.61
CA SER A 141 19.17 13.41 4.53
C SER A 141 20.41 14.16 4.02
N GLU A 142 20.24 15.15 3.15
CA GLU A 142 21.35 15.85 2.49
C GLU A 142 21.53 17.30 2.92
N GLU A 143 20.46 17.95 3.37
CA GLU A 143 20.46 19.37 3.75
C GLU A 143 20.29 19.59 5.26
N GLY A 144 20.13 18.52 6.06
CA GLY A 144 20.07 18.57 7.52
C GLY A 144 18.79 19.18 8.10
N TRP A 145 17.70 19.19 7.33
CA TRP A 145 16.41 19.72 7.81
C TRP A 145 15.75 18.76 8.80
N LYS A 146 15.01 19.31 9.76
CA LYS A 146 14.06 18.51 10.56
C LYS A 146 12.93 18.01 9.67
N ALA A 147 12.43 16.80 9.95
CA ALA A 147 11.37 16.19 9.16
C ALA A 147 10.10 17.06 9.08
N GLU A 148 9.71 17.69 10.20
CA GLU A 148 8.54 18.57 10.26
C GLU A 148 8.71 19.81 9.38
N ASP A 149 9.92 20.39 9.38
CA ASP A 149 10.23 21.58 8.59
C ASP A 149 10.25 21.26 7.09
N ALA A 150 10.79 20.10 6.71
CA ALA A 150 10.79 19.63 5.33
C ALA A 150 9.37 19.39 4.81
N ILE A 151 8.52 18.70 5.59
CA ILE A 151 7.11 18.44 5.25
C ILE A 151 6.30 19.73 5.16
N ARG A 152 6.49 20.64 6.13
CA ARG A 152 5.84 21.96 6.14
C ARG A 152 6.23 22.75 4.90
N ARG A 153 7.54 22.82 4.61
CA ARG A 153 8.08 23.51 3.45
C ARG A 153 7.50 23.00 2.13
N PHE A 154 7.47 21.68 1.95
CA PHE A 154 6.88 21.10 0.75
C PHE A 154 5.39 21.45 0.63
N THR A 155 4.64 21.37 1.73
CA THR A 155 3.21 21.70 1.75
C THR A 155 2.96 23.16 1.38
N GLU A 156 3.67 24.10 2.00
CA GLU A 156 3.54 25.54 1.74
C GLU A 156 3.85 25.91 0.30
N ARG A 157 4.86 25.27 -0.31
CA ARG A 157 5.26 25.54 -1.68
C ARG A 157 4.36 24.85 -2.71
N ARG A 158 3.87 23.64 -2.40
CA ARG A 158 3.14 22.81 -3.37
C ARG A 158 1.64 23.03 -3.36
N MET A 159 1.06 23.28 -2.18
CA MET A 159 -0.39 23.31 -1.98
C MET A 159 -0.89 24.75 -1.86
N ARG A 160 -2.12 25.00 -2.33
CA ARG A 160 -2.79 26.28 -2.04
C ARG A 160 -3.18 26.33 -0.56
N PRO A 161 -3.16 27.51 0.10
CA PRO A 161 -3.64 27.64 1.47
C PRO A 161 -5.06 27.05 1.63
N GLY A 162 -5.23 26.19 2.63
CA GLY A 162 -6.51 25.51 2.90
C GLY A 162 -6.79 24.22 2.11
N PHE A 163 -5.93 23.81 1.17
CA PHE A 163 -6.12 22.59 0.35
C PHE A 163 -5.45 21.31 0.93
N GLY A 164 -5.08 21.36 2.21
CA GLY A 164 -4.50 20.23 2.95
C GLY A 164 -3.00 20.02 2.71
N ALA A 165 -2.45 18.97 3.34
CA ALA A 165 -1.02 18.69 3.33
C ALA A 165 -0.51 18.24 1.95
N GLY A 166 0.76 18.56 1.65
CA GLY A 166 1.46 18.13 0.44
C GLY A 166 1.76 16.63 0.45
N VAL A 167 2.26 16.09 1.56
CA VAL A 167 2.32 14.65 1.82
C VAL A 167 1.31 14.33 2.91
N SER A 168 0.37 13.44 2.62
CA SER A 168 -0.78 13.18 3.51
C SER A 168 -1.07 11.71 3.74
N ILE A 169 -0.39 10.80 3.02
CA ILE A 169 -0.61 9.36 3.14
C ILE A 169 0.20 8.87 4.35
N PRO A 170 -0.43 8.26 5.38
CA PRO A 170 0.28 7.81 6.58
C PRO A 170 1.52 6.96 6.30
N SER A 171 1.45 6.01 5.38
CA SER A 171 2.64 5.21 5.02
C SER A 171 3.75 5.99 4.33
N GLN A 172 3.43 7.03 3.54
CA GLN A 172 4.48 7.91 2.99
C GLN A 172 5.13 8.77 4.08
N LEU A 173 4.35 9.25 5.05
CA LEU A 173 4.87 9.97 6.22
C LEU A 173 5.75 9.06 7.09
N ARG A 174 5.37 7.78 7.27
CA ARG A 174 6.19 6.76 7.94
C ARG A 174 7.52 6.54 7.24
N TRP A 175 7.54 6.55 5.90
CA TRP A 175 8.80 6.47 5.16
C TRP A 175 9.68 7.70 5.38
N ILE A 176 9.12 8.90 5.46
CA ILE A 176 9.88 10.11 5.79
C ILE A 176 10.49 9.99 7.20
N SER A 177 9.75 9.47 8.19
CA SER A 177 10.33 9.24 9.52
C SER A 177 11.39 8.14 9.54
N TYR A 178 11.26 7.11 8.70
CA TYR A 178 12.33 6.14 8.49
C TYR A 178 13.58 6.78 7.87
N VAL A 179 13.44 7.71 6.93
CA VAL A 179 14.58 8.45 6.35
C VAL A 179 15.27 9.31 7.41
N ASP A 180 14.51 9.98 8.27
CA ASP A 180 15.07 10.75 9.38
C ASP A 180 15.88 9.86 10.33
N ARG A 181 15.31 8.74 10.78
CA ARG A 181 16.02 7.73 11.58
C ARG A 181 17.26 7.20 10.85
N TRP A 182 17.13 6.82 9.59
CA TRP A 182 18.25 6.35 8.76
C TRP A 182 19.40 7.37 8.68
N THR A 183 19.05 8.65 8.50
CA THR A 183 20.00 9.77 8.43
C THR A 183 20.74 9.98 9.75
N GLN A 184 20.03 9.90 10.88
CA GLN A 184 20.62 10.04 12.22
C GLN A 184 21.53 8.85 12.60
N HIS A 185 21.46 7.74 11.86
CA HIS A 185 22.06 6.46 12.21
C HIS A 185 22.90 5.85 11.08
N LYS A 186 24.00 6.53 10.72
CA LYS A 186 25.04 6.09 9.74
C LYS A 186 24.56 5.86 8.30
N LYS A 187 23.28 6.05 7.99
CA LYS A 187 22.71 5.81 6.66
C LYS A 187 22.96 4.40 6.12
N THR A 188 22.96 3.41 7.01
CA THR A 188 22.98 1.98 6.63
C THR A 188 21.56 1.43 6.60
N TYR A 189 21.23 0.71 5.53
CA TYR A 189 19.99 -0.05 5.42
C TYR A 189 20.32 -1.51 5.12
N VAL A 190 19.61 -2.45 5.77
CA VAL A 190 19.81 -3.89 5.55
C VAL A 190 18.50 -4.50 5.08
N GLU A 191 18.45 -4.82 3.80
CA GLU A 191 17.33 -5.48 3.14
C GLU A 191 17.36 -6.98 3.45
N ARG A 192 16.25 -7.52 3.96
CA ARG A 192 16.13 -8.91 4.41
C ARG A 192 14.79 -9.52 3.97
N GLU A 193 14.79 -10.81 3.67
CA GLU A 193 13.56 -11.59 3.52
C GLU A 193 12.84 -11.70 4.86
N ILE A 194 11.53 -11.47 4.84
CA ILE A 194 10.70 -11.43 6.06
C ILE A 194 9.66 -12.53 5.99
N GLN A 195 9.59 -13.33 7.05
CA GLN A 195 8.48 -14.22 7.30
C GLN A 195 7.45 -13.53 8.19
N VAL A 196 6.21 -13.41 7.70
CA VAL A 196 5.07 -13.01 8.51
C VAL A 196 4.55 -14.24 9.24
N MET A 197 4.63 -14.21 10.57
CA MET A 197 4.28 -15.34 11.43
C MET A 197 2.80 -15.31 11.80
N GLU A 198 2.32 -14.15 12.25
CA GLU A 198 0.95 -13.99 12.73
C GLU A 198 0.44 -12.57 12.44
N VAL A 199 -0.85 -12.45 12.17
CA VAL A 199 -1.54 -11.16 12.06
C VAL A 199 -2.66 -11.12 13.09
N HIS A 200 -2.48 -10.30 14.12
CA HIS A 200 -3.43 -10.11 15.22
C HIS A 200 -4.34 -8.94 14.88
N VAL A 201 -5.65 -9.14 14.98
CA VAL A 201 -6.64 -8.11 14.67
C VAL A 201 -7.66 -8.04 15.78
N TRP A 202 -7.71 -6.90 16.46
CA TRP A 202 -8.67 -6.63 17.53
C TRP A 202 -9.93 -5.99 16.98
N GLY A 203 -11.08 -6.41 17.50
CA GLY A 203 -12.37 -5.87 17.10
C GLY A 203 -12.74 -6.13 15.64
N LEU A 204 -12.29 -7.26 15.06
CA LEU A 204 -12.59 -7.65 13.69
C LEU A 204 -14.11 -7.74 13.49
N ARG A 205 -14.60 -7.05 12.45
CA ARG A 205 -16.01 -7.07 12.04
C ARG A 205 -16.21 -8.04 10.88
N ASP A 206 -17.47 -8.41 10.66
CA ASP A 206 -17.85 -9.29 9.56
C ASP A 206 -17.50 -8.71 8.18
N GLY A 207 -17.20 -9.61 7.24
CA GLY A 207 -16.91 -9.28 5.84
C GLY A 207 -15.50 -8.74 5.56
N VAL A 208 -14.60 -8.72 6.56
CA VAL A 208 -13.23 -8.22 6.38
C VAL A 208 -12.32 -9.31 5.82
N LYS A 209 -11.74 -9.03 4.64
CA LYS A 209 -10.66 -9.78 4.02
C LYS A 209 -9.33 -9.18 4.47
N VAL A 210 -8.34 -10.03 4.78
CA VAL A 210 -6.98 -9.63 5.16
C VAL A 210 -5.98 -10.25 4.18
N SER A 211 -5.11 -9.42 3.61
CA SER A 211 -4.06 -9.87 2.68
C SER A 211 -2.70 -9.32 3.08
N VAL A 212 -1.65 -10.07 2.76
CA VAL A 212 -0.26 -9.65 2.89
C VAL A 212 0.29 -9.41 1.49
N GLU A 213 0.78 -8.20 1.25
CA GLU A 213 1.30 -7.75 -0.03
C GLU A 213 2.75 -7.24 0.14
N GLY A 214 3.52 -7.21 -0.95
CA GLY A 214 4.91 -6.79 -0.94
C GLY A 214 5.41 -6.40 -2.32
N PHE A 215 6.57 -5.75 -2.39
CA PHE A 215 7.16 -5.33 -3.65
C PHE A 215 7.84 -6.48 -4.40
N VAL A 216 7.68 -6.48 -5.72
CA VAL A 216 8.41 -7.32 -6.69
C VAL A 216 8.81 -6.47 -7.89
N ASP A 217 9.57 -7.03 -8.82
CA ASP A 217 10.01 -6.34 -10.04
C ASP A 217 10.68 -4.99 -9.73
N GLU A 218 11.70 -5.03 -8.85
CA GLU A 218 12.47 -3.84 -8.41
C GLU A 218 11.61 -2.74 -7.77
N GLY A 219 10.40 -3.07 -7.30
CA GLY A 219 9.48 -2.12 -6.70
C GLY A 219 8.38 -1.62 -7.61
N ARG A 220 8.41 -1.95 -8.91
CA ARG A 220 7.41 -1.49 -9.88
C ARG A 220 6.05 -2.15 -9.67
N VAL A 221 6.02 -3.34 -9.08
CA VAL A 221 4.80 -4.13 -8.89
C VAL A 221 4.62 -4.47 -7.42
N ILE A 222 3.39 -4.34 -6.92
CA ILE A 222 2.98 -4.91 -5.64
C ILE A 222 2.35 -6.27 -5.95
N LYS A 223 2.74 -7.30 -5.22
CA LYS A 223 2.20 -8.65 -5.35
C LYS A 223 1.47 -9.02 -4.06
N ASN A 224 0.30 -9.65 -4.19
CA ASN A 224 -0.38 -10.30 -3.07
C ASN A 224 0.30 -11.66 -2.84
N PHE A 225 0.96 -11.81 -1.69
CA PHE A 225 1.66 -13.03 -1.30
C PHE A 225 0.73 -14.00 -0.59
N HIS A 226 -0.24 -13.48 0.16
CA HIS A 226 -1.22 -14.32 0.85
C HIS A 226 -2.53 -13.57 1.10
N THR A 227 -3.62 -14.31 1.04
CA THR A 227 -4.93 -13.87 1.52
C THR A 227 -5.39 -14.89 2.54
N PHE A 228 -5.62 -14.45 3.78
CA PHE A 228 -6.01 -15.37 4.84
C PHE A 228 -7.41 -15.93 4.61
N SER A 229 -7.51 -17.25 4.73
CA SER A 229 -8.78 -17.97 4.75
C SER A 229 -9.36 -18.01 6.17
N LYS A 230 -10.62 -18.43 6.30
CA LYS A 230 -11.24 -18.65 7.61
C LYS A 230 -10.58 -19.75 8.43
N LYS A 231 -9.96 -20.74 7.77
CA LYS A 231 -9.28 -21.87 8.44
C LYS A 231 -8.00 -21.42 9.14
N GLU A 232 -7.40 -20.34 8.63
CA GLU A 232 -6.22 -19.69 9.18
C GLU A 232 -6.55 -18.66 10.25
N ARG A 233 -7.84 -18.46 10.55
CA ARG A 233 -8.34 -17.49 11.53
C ARG A 233 -8.77 -18.19 12.81
N GLU A 234 -8.09 -17.91 13.89
CA GLU A 234 -8.49 -18.30 15.24
C GLU A 234 -9.18 -17.12 15.93
N ILE A 235 -10.42 -17.32 16.39
CA ILE A 235 -11.10 -16.33 17.24
C ILE A 235 -10.69 -16.60 18.68
N VAL A 236 -10.07 -15.61 19.31
CA VAL A 236 -9.58 -15.79 20.68
C VAL A 236 -10.51 -15.15 21.70
N ARG A 237 -11.13 -14.02 21.36
CA ARG A 237 -12.13 -13.36 22.21
C ARG A 237 -13.28 -12.82 21.38
N GLY A 238 -14.48 -12.85 21.94
CA GLY A 238 -15.67 -12.29 21.32
C GLY A 238 -16.26 -13.22 20.26
N GLU A 239 -17.18 -12.66 19.47
CA GLU A 239 -17.89 -13.39 18.44
C GLU A 239 -18.10 -12.46 17.24
N ILE A 240 -17.72 -12.92 16.05
CA ILE A 240 -17.97 -12.18 14.81
C ILE A 240 -19.35 -12.61 14.29
N LYS A 241 -20.37 -11.82 14.61
CA LYS A 241 -21.73 -12.07 14.11
C LYS A 241 -21.89 -11.48 12.71
N LYS A 242 -22.67 -12.18 11.88
CA LYS A 242 -23.01 -11.74 10.53
C LYS A 242 -23.74 -10.40 10.60
N SER A 243 -23.26 -9.39 9.87
CA SER A 243 -24.05 -8.17 9.66
C SER A 243 -25.24 -8.49 8.74
N GLY A 244 -26.42 -7.99 9.09
CA GLY A 244 -27.69 -8.33 8.47
C GLY A 244 -27.91 -7.63 7.13
N GLY A 245 -27.83 -8.38 6.04
CA GLY A 245 -28.47 -8.07 4.74
C GLY A 245 -28.19 -6.68 4.14
N PHE A 246 -28.97 -6.36 3.11
CA PHE A 246 -28.82 -5.15 2.30
C PHE A 246 -29.03 -3.85 3.10
N ALA A 247 -29.87 -3.88 4.15
CA ALA A 247 -30.15 -2.72 5.00
C ALA A 247 -28.92 -2.24 5.80
N ASP A 248 -28.08 -3.15 6.30
CA ASP A 248 -26.84 -2.80 6.99
C ASP A 248 -25.78 -2.25 6.00
N ALA A 249 -25.76 -2.75 4.76
CA ALA A 249 -24.89 -2.26 3.70
C ALA A 249 -25.24 -0.82 3.28
N VAL A 250 -26.52 -0.50 3.13
CA VAL A 250 -26.99 0.86 2.81
C VAL A 250 -26.74 1.83 3.96
N THR A 251 -26.96 1.40 5.20
CA THR A 251 -26.71 2.23 6.39
C THR A 251 -25.22 2.55 6.56
N ALA A 252 -24.34 1.60 6.24
CA ALA A 252 -22.89 1.76 6.27
C ALA A 252 -22.33 2.75 5.23
N VAL A 253 -23.10 3.07 4.18
CA VAL A 253 -22.70 3.93 3.04
C VAL A 253 -23.43 5.29 3.06
N MET A 254 -24.15 5.64 4.14
CA MET A 254 -24.88 6.91 4.31
C MET A 254 -23.98 8.16 4.47
N GLY A 255 -23.10 8.41 3.49
CA GLY A 255 -22.30 9.61 3.33
C GLY A 255 -22.12 10.07 1.88
N MET A 256 -22.93 9.56 0.94
CA MET A 256 -22.89 9.89 -0.49
C MET A 256 -23.95 10.94 -0.89
N ASN A 257 -23.70 11.70 -1.97
CA ASN A 257 -24.55 12.81 -2.43
C ASN A 257 -25.97 12.37 -2.84
N ASN A 258 -26.95 13.27 -2.61
CA ASN A 258 -28.40 12.99 -2.70
C ASN A 258 -28.93 12.53 -4.07
N ALA A 259 -28.25 12.84 -5.17
CA ALA A 259 -28.73 12.50 -6.53
C ALA A 259 -28.51 11.02 -6.88
N GLU A 260 -27.34 10.47 -6.56
CA GLU A 260 -27.02 9.05 -6.77
C GLU A 260 -27.76 8.16 -5.76
N LYS A 261 -27.91 8.68 -4.53
CA LYS A 261 -28.69 8.09 -3.45
C LYS A 261 -30.15 7.79 -3.88
N ASN A 262 -30.82 8.73 -4.53
CA ASN A 262 -32.24 8.57 -4.92
C ASN A 262 -32.47 7.58 -6.07
N LEU A 263 -31.51 7.42 -6.97
CA LEU A 263 -31.59 6.45 -8.08
C LEU A 263 -31.38 5.02 -7.57
N GLN A 264 -30.37 4.83 -6.71
CA GLN A 264 -30.05 3.52 -6.12
C GLN A 264 -31.07 3.10 -5.06
N LEU A 265 -31.66 4.04 -4.30
CA LEU A 265 -32.77 3.76 -3.36
C LEU A 265 -34.02 3.27 -4.09
N LYS A 266 -34.36 3.82 -5.26
CA LYS A 266 -35.55 3.39 -6.02
C LYS A 266 -35.41 2.00 -6.63
N GLU A 267 -34.22 1.64 -7.11
CA GLU A 267 -33.93 0.27 -7.54
C GLU A 267 -33.92 -0.71 -6.37
N ALA A 268 -33.35 -0.31 -5.24
CA ALA A 268 -33.30 -1.12 -4.03
C ALA A 268 -34.67 -1.35 -3.38
N GLU A 269 -35.50 -0.31 -3.24
CA GLU A 269 -36.87 -0.42 -2.69
C GLU A 269 -37.76 -1.33 -3.55
N LYS A 270 -37.49 -1.39 -4.86
CA LYS A 270 -38.18 -2.29 -5.77
C LYS A 270 -37.78 -3.75 -5.53
N LEU A 271 -36.50 -4.01 -5.30
CA LEU A 271 -35.97 -5.34 -4.99
C LEU A 271 -36.37 -5.83 -3.58
N GLU A 272 -36.41 -4.93 -2.60
CA GLU A 272 -36.83 -5.26 -1.21
C GLU A 272 -38.34 -5.56 -1.12
N LYS A 273 -39.16 -4.93 -1.98
CA LYS A 273 -40.59 -5.25 -2.11
C LYS A 273 -40.84 -6.63 -2.71
N GLU A 274 -39.96 -7.10 -3.60
CA GLU A 274 -40.02 -8.45 -4.17
C GLU A 274 -39.55 -9.52 -3.15
N GLU A 275 -38.63 -9.18 -2.27
CA GLU A 275 -38.10 -10.06 -1.22
C GLU A 275 -39.08 -10.20 -0.03
N LYS A 276 -39.74 -9.12 0.40
CA LYS A 276 -40.78 -9.13 1.44
C LYS A 276 -42.06 -9.86 1.04
N ALA A 277 -42.28 -10.11 -0.26
CA ALA A 277 -43.39 -10.91 -0.74
C ALA A 277 -43.18 -12.44 -0.54
N LYS A 278 -42.00 -12.89 -0.11
CA LYS A 278 -41.67 -14.32 0.02
C LYS A 278 -41.24 -14.80 1.41
N ALA A 279 -41.15 -13.93 2.41
CA ALA A 279 -40.71 -14.32 3.75
C ALA A 279 -41.75 -13.94 4.80
N THR A 280 -42.45 -14.94 5.35
CA THR A 280 -43.30 -14.80 6.53
C THR A 280 -42.43 -14.71 7.79
N THR A 281 -42.66 -13.62 8.52
CA THR A 281 -42.46 -13.31 9.95
C THR A 281 -41.41 -14.07 10.75
N ASP A 282 -40.40 -13.34 11.22
CA ASP A 282 -40.03 -13.37 12.64
C ASP A 282 -39.48 -12.00 13.07
N THR A 283 -40.05 -11.48 14.16
CA THR A 283 -39.78 -10.14 14.67
C THR A 283 -38.78 -10.27 15.82
N VAL A 284 -37.52 -9.90 15.58
CA VAL A 284 -36.52 -9.77 16.65
C VAL A 284 -36.11 -8.31 16.78
N THR A 285 -36.11 -7.85 18.02
CA THR A 285 -35.87 -6.49 18.50
C THR A 285 -34.54 -5.89 18.01
N LYS A 286 -34.61 -4.64 17.54
CA LYS A 286 -33.57 -3.92 16.79
C LYS A 286 -32.37 -3.39 17.60
N ASP A 287 -32.28 -3.62 18.90
CA ASP A 287 -31.31 -2.89 19.75
C ASP A 287 -30.04 -3.68 20.15
N LYS A 288 -29.78 -4.87 19.58
CA LYS A 288 -28.55 -5.65 19.90
C LYS A 288 -27.66 -6.02 18.70
N LEU A 289 -27.95 -5.55 17.49
CA LEU A 289 -27.27 -6.02 16.28
C LEU A 289 -25.93 -5.33 15.97
N HIS A 290 -25.56 -4.25 16.68
CA HIS A 290 -24.56 -3.32 16.15
C HIS A 290 -23.08 -3.55 16.51
N ASN A 291 -22.70 -4.45 17.43
CA ASN A 291 -21.31 -4.50 17.93
C ASN A 291 -20.76 -5.89 18.30
N ALA A 292 -21.13 -6.94 17.56
CA ALA A 292 -20.42 -8.22 17.72
C ALA A 292 -19.11 -8.19 16.94
N THR A 293 -18.01 -7.92 17.65
CA THR A 293 -16.65 -7.96 17.14
C THR A 293 -15.88 -9.13 17.76
N GLY A 294 -14.85 -9.59 17.07
CA GLY A 294 -13.96 -10.63 17.57
C GLY A 294 -12.49 -10.22 17.51
N ASP A 295 -11.74 -10.54 18.56
CA ASP A 295 -10.29 -10.48 18.53
C ASP A 295 -9.78 -11.79 17.93
N VAL A 296 -9.02 -11.68 16.86
CA VAL A 296 -8.58 -12.84 16.07
C VAL A 296 -7.08 -12.83 15.85
N VAL A 297 -6.55 -14.04 15.70
CA VAL A 297 -5.18 -14.26 15.22
C VAL A 297 -5.26 -15.02 13.91
N PHE A 298 -4.67 -14.45 12.87
CA PHE A 298 -4.46 -15.12 11.61
C PHE A 298 -3.07 -15.75 11.58
N ARG A 299 -3.01 -17.06 11.31
CA ARG A 299 -1.75 -17.81 11.13
C ARG A 299 -1.71 -18.42 9.74
N PRO A 300 -0.71 -18.10 8.92
CA PRO A 300 -0.63 -18.65 7.58
C PRO A 300 -0.43 -20.17 7.66
N SER A 301 -1.09 -20.89 6.76
CA SER A 301 -1.02 -22.35 6.64
C SER A 301 0.33 -22.87 6.13
N HIS A 302 1.15 -21.98 5.60
CA HIS A 302 2.47 -22.23 5.05
C HIS A 302 3.39 -21.05 5.38
N ASP A 303 4.70 -21.21 5.18
CA ASP A 303 5.65 -20.13 5.40
C ASP A 303 5.39 -18.95 4.45
N LEU A 304 4.88 -17.85 5.02
CA LEU A 304 4.58 -16.62 4.30
C LEU A 304 5.80 -15.72 4.27
N ILE A 305 6.62 -15.87 3.23
CA ILE A 305 7.90 -15.18 3.08
C ILE A 305 7.80 -14.11 1.98
N LEU A 306 8.17 -12.88 2.35
CA LEU A 306 8.29 -11.74 1.45
C LEU A 306 9.77 -11.54 1.08
N PRO A 307 10.06 -11.16 -0.18
CA PRO A 307 11.43 -11.01 -0.68
C PRO A 307 12.14 -9.76 -0.14
N THR A 308 11.42 -8.87 0.52
CA THR A 308 11.91 -7.59 1.04
C THR A 308 11.42 -7.37 2.48
N SER A 309 12.03 -6.39 3.15
CA SER A 309 11.69 -5.89 4.47
C SER A 309 10.48 -4.97 4.46
N ASP A 310 10.06 -4.51 3.29
CA ASP A 310 8.84 -3.73 3.06
C ASP A 310 7.61 -4.65 3.03
N VAL A 311 6.77 -4.54 4.06
CA VAL A 311 5.57 -5.37 4.22
C VAL A 311 4.32 -4.48 4.13
N ASN A 312 3.33 -4.95 3.37
CA ASN A 312 2.00 -4.36 3.34
C ASN A 312 0.95 -5.31 3.89
N ILE A 313 0.05 -4.80 4.75
CA ILE A 313 -1.18 -5.50 5.11
C ILE A 313 -2.37 -4.73 4.53
N ASP A 314 -3.15 -5.40 3.69
CA ASP A 314 -4.33 -4.88 3.01
C ASP A 314 -5.61 -5.47 3.61
N PHE A 315 -6.58 -4.59 3.84
CA PHE A 315 -7.90 -4.92 4.35
C PHE A 315 -8.97 -4.41 3.40
N GLU A 316 -9.90 -5.30 3.06
CA GLU A 316 -11.09 -4.95 2.28
C GLU A 316 -12.31 -5.51 3.00
N ARG A 317 -13.27 -4.64 3.35
CA ARG A 317 -14.54 -5.08 3.94
C ARG A 317 -15.64 -5.11 2.89
N ARG A 318 -16.35 -6.22 2.83
CA ARG A 318 -17.49 -6.44 1.92
C ARG A 318 -18.73 -6.89 2.66
N ASN A 319 -19.87 -6.30 2.29
CA ASN A 319 -21.19 -6.73 2.73
C ASN A 319 -21.99 -7.28 1.54
N LYS A 320 -22.89 -8.24 1.76
CA LYS A 320 -23.77 -8.73 0.69
C LYS A 320 -24.76 -7.66 0.26
N ALA A 321 -24.95 -7.55 -1.06
CA ALA A 321 -25.91 -6.61 -1.65
C ALA A 321 -27.03 -7.32 -2.45
N GLY A 322 -27.20 -8.64 -2.29
CA GLY A 322 -28.20 -9.44 -3.02
C GLY A 322 -27.73 -9.88 -4.41
N TYR A 323 -28.42 -10.87 -5.01
CA TYR A 323 -28.20 -11.34 -6.41
C TYR A 323 -26.74 -11.61 -6.83
N GLY A 324 -25.93 -12.21 -5.95
CA GLY A 324 -24.50 -12.51 -6.26
C GLY A 324 -23.60 -11.27 -6.37
N MET A 325 -24.07 -10.14 -5.83
CA MET A 325 -23.32 -8.89 -5.74
C MET A 325 -22.90 -8.62 -4.29
N SER A 326 -21.69 -8.08 -4.15
CA SER A 326 -21.12 -7.62 -2.89
C SER A 326 -20.83 -6.12 -2.96
N MET A 327 -21.00 -5.42 -1.86
CA MET A 327 -20.66 -4.00 -1.74
C MET A 327 -19.37 -3.87 -0.93
N VAL A 328 -18.35 -3.23 -1.50
CA VAL A 328 -17.14 -2.86 -0.75
C VAL A 328 -17.45 -1.64 0.10
N THR A 329 -17.43 -1.83 1.42
CA THR A 329 -17.78 -0.82 2.42
C THR A 329 -16.55 -0.21 3.08
N ALA A 330 -15.40 -0.88 3.01
CA ALA A 330 -14.15 -0.35 3.53
C ALA A 330 -12.92 -0.84 2.76
N VAL A 331 -11.90 0.02 2.67
CA VAL A 331 -10.56 -0.30 2.18
C VAL A 331 -9.57 0.40 3.11
N ALA A 332 -8.69 -0.37 3.74
CA ALA A 332 -7.61 0.14 4.57
C ALA A 332 -6.34 -0.67 4.32
N HIS A 333 -5.18 -0.03 4.35
CA HIS A 333 -3.91 -0.74 4.23
C HIS A 333 -2.81 0.00 4.98
N VAL A 334 -1.70 -0.69 5.24
CA VAL A 334 -0.54 -0.09 5.89
C VAL A 334 0.74 -0.70 5.34
N TRP A 335 1.71 0.14 5.05
CA TRP A 335 3.09 -0.27 4.81
C TRP A 335 3.95 -0.02 6.04
N PHE A 336 4.83 -0.96 6.36
CA PHE A 336 5.89 -0.79 7.35
C PHE A 336 7.15 -1.53 6.87
N ASN A 337 8.30 -1.22 7.47
CA ASN A 337 9.55 -1.86 7.10
C ASN A 337 10.23 -2.51 8.31
N CYS A 338 10.45 -3.83 8.24
CA CYS A 338 10.92 -4.65 9.36
C CYS A 338 12.35 -4.32 9.82
N TYR A 339 13.19 -3.72 8.98
CA TYR A 339 14.49 -3.20 9.43
C TYR A 339 14.30 -2.08 10.45
N PHE A 340 13.38 -1.16 10.20
CA PHE A 340 13.10 -0.03 11.09
C PHE A 340 12.30 -0.44 12.32
N GLU A 341 11.32 -1.33 12.16
CA GLU A 341 10.57 -1.89 13.29
C GLU A 341 11.45 -2.79 14.19
N GLY A 342 12.55 -3.31 13.65
CA GLY A 342 13.57 -4.07 14.38
C GLY A 342 14.75 -3.26 14.91
N GLN A 343 14.59 -1.93 15.08
CA GLN A 343 15.64 -1.01 15.55
C GLN A 343 16.94 -1.06 14.73
N GLY A 344 16.83 -1.32 13.42
CA GLY A 344 17.97 -1.47 12.52
C GLY A 344 18.95 -0.29 12.55
N PRO A 345 18.50 0.95 12.28
CA PRO A 345 19.38 2.11 12.32
C PRO A 345 20.00 2.31 13.72
N GLU A 346 19.19 2.22 14.78
CA GLU A 346 19.63 2.44 16.15
C GLU A 346 20.72 1.44 16.57
N ASN A 347 20.57 0.18 16.18
CA ASN A 347 21.54 -0.87 16.41
C ASN A 347 22.80 -0.67 15.55
N ALA A 348 22.67 -0.23 14.30
CA ALA A 348 23.81 0.06 13.44
C ALA A 348 24.72 1.15 14.04
N SER A 349 24.16 2.18 14.67
CA SER A 349 24.97 3.18 15.41
C SER A 349 25.78 2.56 16.56
N LYS A 350 25.24 1.53 17.22
CA LYS A 350 25.90 0.77 18.29
C LYS A 350 26.78 -0.38 17.80
N ASN A 351 26.94 -0.56 16.48
CA ASN A 351 27.59 -1.72 15.86
C ASN A 351 26.96 -3.07 16.25
N LEU A 352 25.65 -3.07 16.51
CA LEU A 352 24.85 -4.27 16.76
C LEU A 352 24.04 -4.63 15.50
N PRO A 353 23.74 -5.92 15.27
CA PRO A 353 22.87 -6.32 14.17
C PRO A 353 21.42 -5.82 14.42
N PRO A 354 20.64 -5.56 13.36
CA PRO A 354 19.20 -5.33 13.48
C PRO A 354 18.51 -6.54 14.13
N ALA A 355 17.39 -6.32 14.82
CA ALA A 355 16.63 -7.43 15.40
C ALA A 355 16.16 -8.41 14.30
N ASN A 356 16.18 -9.71 14.62
CA ASN A 356 15.74 -10.79 13.71
C ASN A 356 14.25 -11.07 13.81
N SER A 357 13.54 -10.42 14.73
CA SER A 357 12.09 -10.52 14.88
C SER A 357 11.54 -9.27 15.53
N GLY A 358 10.25 -9.05 15.37
CA GLY A 358 9.57 -7.95 16.01
C GLY A 358 8.06 -8.02 15.84
N VAL A 359 7.40 -7.01 16.39
CA VAL A 359 5.96 -6.80 16.27
C VAL A 359 5.73 -5.38 15.78
N PHE A 360 5.01 -5.23 14.67
CA PHE A 360 4.51 -3.93 14.21
C PHE A 360 3.07 -3.76 14.67
N GLU A 361 2.73 -2.63 15.29
CA GLU A 361 1.37 -2.34 15.75
C GLU A 361 0.83 -1.05 15.13
N ILE A 362 -0.47 -1.02 14.83
CA ILE A 362 -1.15 0.18 14.33
C ILE A 362 -2.66 0.15 14.60
N ASP A 363 -3.23 1.31 14.92
CA ASP A 363 -4.68 1.48 15.02
C ASP A 363 -5.31 1.74 13.65
N TRP A 364 -6.57 1.32 13.46
CA TRP A 364 -7.32 1.54 12.22
C TRP A 364 -7.25 2.99 11.72
N GLU A 365 -7.37 3.96 12.62
CA GLU A 365 -7.41 5.38 12.25
C GLU A 365 -6.10 5.87 11.64
N ALA A 366 -4.97 5.29 12.03
CA ALA A 366 -3.63 5.63 11.54
C ALA A 366 -3.27 4.92 10.22
N MET A 367 -4.13 4.03 9.72
CA MET A 367 -3.92 3.33 8.45
C MET A 367 -4.30 4.18 7.24
N ASP A 368 -3.70 3.83 6.10
CA ASP A 368 -4.03 4.40 4.80
C ASP A 368 -5.42 3.93 4.34
N GLY A 369 -6.15 4.80 3.64
CA GLY A 369 -7.45 4.50 3.06
C GLY A 369 -7.46 4.52 1.53
N ILE A 370 -8.63 4.81 0.96
CA ILE A 370 -8.90 4.69 -0.48
C ILE A 370 -7.98 5.63 -1.27
N LYS A 371 -7.23 5.08 -2.21
CA LYS A 371 -6.23 5.82 -3.03
C LYS A 371 -5.33 6.70 -2.16
N GLY A 372 -4.89 6.17 -1.02
CA GLY A 372 -4.01 6.90 -0.09
C GLY A 372 -4.68 8.08 0.63
N SER A 373 -6.00 8.21 0.60
CA SER A 373 -6.71 9.17 1.45
C SER A 373 -6.84 8.64 2.88
N LEU A 374 -7.18 9.50 3.85
CA LEU A 374 -7.52 9.05 5.21
C LEU A 374 -8.90 8.36 5.28
N LYS A 375 -9.72 8.48 4.23
CA LYS A 375 -11.06 7.89 4.16
C LYS A 375 -10.95 6.39 3.89
N LYS A 376 -11.31 5.59 4.88
CA LYS A 376 -11.26 4.12 4.84
C LYS A 376 -12.62 3.46 4.60
N GLY A 377 -13.71 4.22 4.64
CA GLY A 377 -15.07 3.67 4.67
C GLY A 377 -15.47 3.26 6.08
N THR A 378 -16.39 2.29 6.21
CA THR A 378 -16.88 1.83 7.51
C THR A 378 -15.78 1.06 8.25
N LYS A 379 -15.54 1.39 9.53
CA LYS A 379 -14.50 0.74 10.34
C LYS A 379 -14.57 -0.79 10.23
N GLY A 380 -13.46 -1.44 9.90
CA GLY A 380 -13.37 -2.90 9.74
C GLY A 380 -12.87 -3.62 10.99
N PHE A 381 -11.95 -2.99 11.72
CA PHE A 381 -11.39 -3.48 12.97
C PHE A 381 -10.85 -2.30 13.79
N ASP A 382 -10.36 -2.55 14.99
CA ASP A 382 -9.92 -1.49 15.91
C ASP A 382 -8.39 -1.32 15.90
N LYS A 383 -7.64 -2.41 16.06
CA LYS A 383 -6.16 -2.43 16.07
C LYS A 383 -5.61 -3.62 15.30
N LEU A 384 -4.40 -3.48 14.77
CA LEU A 384 -3.60 -4.49 14.10
C LEU A 384 -2.26 -4.68 14.81
N ALA A 385 -1.79 -5.92 14.90
CA ALA A 385 -0.39 -6.22 15.14
C ALA A 385 0.10 -7.32 14.19
N VAL A 386 1.33 -7.19 13.70
CA VAL A 386 1.97 -8.14 12.79
C VAL A 386 3.23 -8.65 13.44
N VAL A 387 3.26 -9.96 13.70
CA VAL A 387 4.44 -10.66 14.22
C VAL A 387 5.27 -11.15 13.05
N TRP A 388 6.54 -10.75 13.02
CA TRP A 388 7.44 -11.06 11.92
C TRP A 388 8.81 -11.53 12.41
N LYS A 389 9.50 -12.27 11.55
CA LYS A 389 10.92 -12.62 11.74
C LYS A 389 11.67 -12.60 10.41
N THR A 390 12.99 -12.50 10.46
CA THR A 390 13.86 -12.57 9.29
C THR A 390 14.22 -14.00 8.97
N VAL A 391 14.38 -14.31 7.69
CA VAL A 391 14.85 -15.62 7.23
C VAL A 391 16.37 -15.66 7.33
N GLU A 392 16.91 -16.41 8.30
CA GLU A 392 18.37 -16.45 8.57
C GLU A 392 19.16 -17.31 7.58
N GLN A 393 18.54 -18.35 7.01
CA GLN A 393 19.14 -19.24 6.02
C GLN A 393 18.21 -19.38 4.81
N PRO A 394 18.39 -18.56 3.77
CA PRO A 394 17.66 -18.75 2.52
C PRO A 394 17.99 -20.15 1.96
N GLU A 395 16.99 -20.97 1.67
CA GLU A 395 17.17 -22.21 0.91
C GLU A 395 17.91 -21.93 -0.41
N ARG A 396 18.55 -22.94 -1.02
CA ARG A 396 19.28 -22.80 -2.30
C ARG A 396 18.44 -21.99 -3.32
N GLY A 397 18.92 -20.79 -3.67
CA GLY A 397 18.29 -19.91 -4.66
C GLY A 397 17.51 -18.70 -4.09
N ARG A 398 17.42 -18.54 -2.76
CA ARG A 398 16.81 -17.35 -2.12
C ARG A 398 17.86 -16.26 -1.80
N ARG A 399 17.43 -15.01 -1.63
CA ARG A 399 18.34 -13.85 -1.49
C ARG A 399 18.86 -13.76 -0.06
N THR A 400 20.18 -13.71 0.10
CA THR A 400 20.83 -13.34 1.37
C THR A 400 20.54 -11.90 1.74
N SER A 401 20.63 -11.55 3.03
CA SER A 401 20.55 -10.16 3.49
C SER A 401 21.51 -9.26 2.71
N VAL A 402 21.02 -8.12 2.21
CA VAL A 402 21.81 -7.17 1.42
C VAL A 402 21.96 -5.88 2.20
N VAL A 403 23.20 -5.48 2.47
CA VAL A 403 23.50 -4.14 3.00
C VAL A 403 23.46 -3.15 1.85
N ILE A 404 22.55 -2.19 1.95
CA ILE A 404 22.37 -1.11 0.99
C ILE A 404 22.81 0.17 1.68
N ASN A 405 23.95 0.70 1.22
CA ASN A 405 24.44 2.00 1.65
C ASN A 405 24.09 3.05 0.60
N GLU A 406 23.98 4.29 1.03
CA GLU A 406 23.97 5.41 0.10
C GLU A 406 25.29 5.43 -0.70
N PRO A 407 25.25 5.40 -2.04
CA PRO A 407 26.46 5.52 -2.85
C PRO A 407 27.29 6.76 -2.45
N PRO A 408 28.63 6.69 -2.39
CA PRO A 408 29.47 7.83 -2.04
C PRO A 408 29.34 9.01 -3.01
N PRO A 409 29.69 10.24 -2.60
CA PRO A 409 29.73 11.38 -3.50
C PRO A 409 30.64 11.13 -4.73
N GLY A 410 30.15 11.50 -5.91
CA GLY A 410 30.90 11.41 -7.17
C GLY A 410 30.94 10.01 -7.81
N THR A 411 30.34 8.98 -7.20
CA THR A 411 30.21 7.67 -7.84
C THR A 411 28.98 7.60 -8.74
N ASP A 412 29.03 6.80 -9.79
CA ASP A 412 27.84 6.47 -10.58
C ASP A 412 26.78 5.78 -9.70
N VAL A 413 25.54 6.23 -9.85
CA VAL A 413 24.40 5.71 -9.09
C VAL A 413 23.54 4.87 -10.03
N PRO A 414 23.32 3.58 -9.72
CA PRO A 414 22.44 2.73 -10.52
C PRO A 414 21.02 3.31 -10.59
N GLU A 415 20.51 3.44 -11.81
CA GLU A 415 19.09 3.70 -12.07
C GLU A 415 18.33 2.38 -12.10
N THR A 416 17.07 2.37 -11.67
CA THR A 416 16.21 1.22 -11.95
C THR A 416 15.62 1.35 -13.35
N GLY A 417 15.45 0.22 -14.04
CA GLY A 417 15.01 0.23 -15.44
C GLY A 417 13.73 1.07 -15.64
N ALA A 418 13.73 1.92 -16.67
CA ALA A 418 12.60 2.77 -16.99
C ALA A 418 11.33 1.93 -17.24
N ALA A 419 10.21 2.33 -16.64
CA ALA A 419 8.93 1.76 -17.02
C ALA A 419 8.60 2.14 -18.46
N ASP A 420 7.90 1.28 -19.21
CA ASP A 420 7.41 1.63 -20.55
C ASP A 420 6.63 2.94 -20.47
N TRP A 421 7.17 3.99 -21.09
CA TRP A 421 6.63 5.33 -21.00
C TRP A 421 5.21 5.44 -21.54
N ARG A 422 4.79 4.52 -22.42
CA ARG A 422 3.43 4.45 -22.97
C ARG A 422 2.41 3.89 -21.97
N GLY A 423 2.90 3.17 -20.95
CA GLY A 423 2.09 2.52 -19.93
C GLY A 423 1.39 1.24 -20.39
N HIS A 424 1.77 0.65 -21.53
CA HIS A 424 1.09 -0.54 -22.08
C HIS A 424 1.43 -1.84 -21.34
N GLN A 425 2.57 -1.89 -20.65
CA GLN A 425 2.98 -3.05 -19.85
C GLN A 425 2.44 -3.08 -18.42
N TYR A 426 1.79 -2.01 -17.94
CA TYR A 426 1.14 -2.01 -16.63
C TYR A 426 -0.22 -2.75 -16.66
N ASN A 427 -0.25 -3.92 -17.31
CA ASN A 427 -1.42 -4.79 -17.43
C ASN A 427 -1.63 -5.69 -16.21
N ASN A 428 -0.76 -5.61 -15.21
CA ASN A 428 -0.96 -6.25 -13.92
C ASN A 428 -1.17 -5.14 -12.87
N PRO A 429 -2.39 -4.60 -12.72
CA PRO A 429 -2.67 -3.59 -11.73
C PRO A 429 -2.24 -4.11 -10.36
N SER A 430 -1.46 -3.29 -9.63
CA SER A 430 -1.12 -3.57 -8.22
C SER A 430 -2.40 -4.03 -7.50
N PRO A 431 -2.40 -5.09 -6.68
CA PRO A 431 -3.57 -5.53 -5.94
C PRO A 431 -4.23 -4.35 -5.24
N GLY A 432 -5.35 -3.88 -5.79
CA GLY A 432 -6.04 -2.69 -5.30
C GLY A 432 -6.12 -1.47 -6.20
N GLN A 433 -5.39 -1.42 -7.31
CA GLN A 433 -5.63 -0.42 -8.35
C GLN A 433 -7.05 -0.57 -8.89
N GLY A 434 -7.90 0.42 -8.59
CA GLY A 434 -9.34 0.38 -8.88
C GLY A 434 -10.25 0.01 -7.71
N ARG A 435 -9.74 -0.19 -6.48
CA ARG A 435 -10.52 -0.32 -5.24
C ARG A 435 -11.23 1.01 -4.88
N ASN A 436 -12.38 1.26 -5.50
CA ASN A 436 -13.37 2.24 -5.05
C ASN A 436 -14.45 1.53 -4.22
N LEU A 437 -15.06 2.24 -3.28
CA LEU A 437 -16.27 1.77 -2.59
C LEU A 437 -17.41 1.54 -3.58
N GLY A 438 -18.30 0.61 -3.27
CA GLY A 438 -19.50 0.34 -4.07
C GLY A 438 -19.66 -1.11 -4.51
N LEU A 439 -20.64 -1.31 -5.40
CA LEU A 439 -21.13 -2.62 -5.82
C LEU A 439 -20.16 -3.35 -6.76
N ARG A 440 -20.01 -4.67 -6.56
CA ARG A 440 -19.11 -5.54 -7.32
C ARG A 440 -19.66 -6.96 -7.47
N SER A 441 -19.36 -7.59 -8.60
CA SER A 441 -19.57 -9.02 -8.80
C SER A 441 -18.71 -9.86 -7.85
N GLU A 442 -19.24 -10.99 -7.39
CA GLU A 442 -18.52 -11.93 -6.53
C GLU A 442 -17.52 -12.80 -7.32
N THR A 443 -16.23 -12.69 -7.00
CA THR A 443 -15.15 -13.62 -7.37
C THR A 443 -15.03 -14.79 -6.39
N PRO A 444 -14.42 -15.93 -6.73
CA PRO A 444 -14.25 -17.07 -5.80
C PRO A 444 -13.66 -16.70 -4.44
N ALA A 445 -12.59 -15.88 -4.41
CA ALA A 445 -12.01 -15.37 -3.18
C ALA A 445 -12.96 -14.46 -2.37
N SER A 446 -13.87 -13.74 -3.04
CA SER A 446 -14.93 -12.98 -2.37
C SER A 446 -16.16 -13.83 -2.03
N ARG A 447 -16.38 -14.95 -2.73
CA ARG A 447 -17.43 -15.92 -2.43
C ARG A 447 -17.15 -16.62 -1.11
N ASP A 448 -15.90 -16.92 -0.75
CA ASP A 448 -15.62 -17.50 0.57
C ASP A 448 -15.93 -16.54 1.73
N VAL A 449 -15.77 -15.24 1.50
CA VAL A 449 -16.15 -14.18 2.43
C VAL A 449 -17.69 -14.00 2.43
N SER A 450 -18.34 -14.00 1.27
CA SER A 450 -19.81 -13.88 1.10
C SER A 450 -20.59 -15.14 1.53
N GLN A 451 -20.23 -16.34 1.10
CA GLN A 451 -20.91 -17.61 1.40
C GLN A 451 -20.77 -18.03 2.87
N ALA A 452 -19.90 -17.36 3.65
CA ALA A 452 -19.94 -17.40 5.11
C ALA A 452 -21.35 -17.17 5.68
N SER A 453 -22.20 -16.43 4.95
CA SER A 453 -23.51 -16.02 5.42
C SER A 453 -24.63 -17.04 5.21
N SER A 454 -24.47 -18.12 4.43
CA SER A 454 -25.51 -19.14 4.27
C SER A 454 -25.09 -20.46 4.92
N THR A 455 -25.70 -20.81 6.05
CA THR A 455 -25.76 -22.21 6.48
C THR A 455 -26.69 -22.93 5.51
N ARG A 456 -26.18 -23.88 4.75
CA ARG A 456 -27.01 -24.95 4.22
C ARG A 456 -26.47 -26.21 4.85
N GLU A 457 -27.24 -26.75 5.79
CA GLU A 457 -27.05 -28.11 6.28
C GLU A 457 -27.17 -29.05 5.07
N GLU A 458 -26.24 -29.99 4.97
CA GLU A 458 -26.27 -31.04 3.97
C GLU A 458 -27.42 -31.99 4.30
N ASP A 459 -28.55 -31.85 3.62
CA ASP A 459 -29.45 -32.96 3.39
C ASP A 459 -29.14 -33.55 2.01
N GLY A 460 -28.60 -34.76 2.04
CA GLY A 460 -28.26 -35.54 0.86
C GLY A 460 -29.52 -35.95 0.10
N ILE A 461 -29.57 -35.59 -1.18
CA ILE A 461 -30.30 -36.35 -2.21
C ILE A 461 -29.41 -36.36 -3.45
N GLY A 462 -28.96 -37.55 -3.83
CA GLY A 462 -28.24 -37.78 -5.06
C GLY A 462 -29.12 -37.56 -6.28
N SER A 463 -28.49 -37.18 -7.38
CA SER A 463 -29.01 -37.47 -8.71
C SER A 463 -27.85 -37.53 -9.68
N ASP A 464 -27.63 -38.74 -10.17
CA ASP A 464 -26.74 -39.07 -11.27
C ASP A 464 -27.05 -38.23 -12.52
N THR A 465 -26.00 -37.80 -13.22
CA THR A 465 -25.98 -37.82 -14.69
C THR A 465 -24.55 -37.99 -15.19
N GLU A 466 -24.39 -39.07 -15.97
CA GLU A 466 -23.20 -39.46 -16.74
C GLU A 466 -22.93 -38.52 -17.92
N GLY A 467 -21.69 -38.58 -18.44
CA GLY A 467 -21.30 -38.03 -19.76
C GLY A 467 -19.89 -37.44 -19.74
N VAL A 468 -18.81 -38.26 -19.78
CA VAL A 468 -18.00 -38.58 -20.99
C VAL A 468 -17.40 -37.30 -21.62
N GLN A 469 -16.09 -37.06 -21.73
CA GLN A 469 -15.07 -37.91 -22.35
C GLN A 469 -13.63 -37.45 -22.02
N SER A 470 -12.77 -38.46 -21.93
CA SER A 470 -11.30 -38.54 -21.94
C SER A 470 -10.49 -37.44 -22.63
N TYR A 471 -9.29 -37.16 -22.10
CA TYR A 471 -8.02 -37.51 -22.78
C TYR A 471 -6.93 -37.85 -21.76
N VAL A 472 -6.28 -38.99 -21.99
CA VAL A 472 -5.21 -39.59 -21.20
C VAL A 472 -3.93 -39.44 -22.00
N ASP A 473 -2.86 -39.01 -21.32
CA ASP A 473 -1.47 -39.35 -21.63
C ASP A 473 -0.66 -39.00 -20.36
N GLY A 474 0.25 -39.75 -19.79
CA GLY A 474 0.90 -41.01 -20.10
C GLY A 474 2.04 -41.07 -19.05
N GLY A 475 1.96 -42.02 -18.11
CA GLY A 475 2.79 -42.01 -16.91
C GLY A 475 4.21 -42.55 -17.09
N VAL A 476 5.08 -42.25 -16.11
CA VAL A 476 6.19 -43.14 -15.74
C VAL A 476 6.38 -43.11 -14.21
N LYS A 477 6.54 -44.32 -13.66
CA LYS A 477 6.74 -44.68 -12.25
C LYS A 477 8.16 -44.39 -11.76
N GLY A 478 8.30 -44.10 -10.47
CA GLY A 478 9.55 -44.18 -9.74
C GLY A 478 9.32 -44.24 -8.23
N HIS A 479 9.32 -45.44 -7.66
CA HIS A 479 9.33 -45.69 -6.22
C HIS A 479 10.70 -45.29 -5.62
N SER A 480 10.71 -44.66 -4.45
CA SER A 480 11.63 -45.06 -3.36
C SER A 480 11.27 -44.44 -2.02
N GLN A 481 11.05 -45.36 -1.07
CA GLN A 481 11.46 -45.35 0.34
C GLN A 481 11.06 -44.19 1.28
N VAL A 482 10.12 -44.57 2.15
CA VAL A 482 9.80 -44.02 3.47
C VAL A 482 11.05 -44.06 4.38
N GLN A 483 11.39 -42.91 4.96
CA GLN A 483 12.09 -42.85 6.25
C GLN A 483 11.21 -42.09 7.24
N GLN A 484 10.92 -42.75 8.36
CA GLN A 484 10.26 -42.20 9.53
C GLN A 484 11.20 -41.21 10.23
N GLU A 485 10.79 -39.96 10.39
CA GLU A 485 11.35 -39.06 11.40
C GLU A 485 10.35 -38.82 12.52
N LYS A 486 10.86 -38.95 13.75
CA LYS A 486 10.12 -38.96 15.00
C LYS A 486 9.43 -37.61 15.24
N ALA A 487 8.13 -37.66 15.49
CA ALA A 487 7.36 -36.53 16.00
C ALA A 487 7.87 -36.13 17.39
N VAL A 488 8.47 -34.95 17.50
CA VAL A 488 8.65 -34.27 18.79
C VAL A 488 7.31 -33.64 19.15
N GLN A 489 6.61 -34.24 20.12
CA GLN A 489 5.42 -33.65 20.70
C GLN A 489 5.81 -32.39 21.48
N VAL A 490 5.45 -31.22 20.96
CA VAL A 490 5.48 -29.98 21.74
C VAL A 490 4.13 -29.84 22.42
N GLU A 491 4.10 -29.98 23.75
CA GLU A 491 2.93 -29.77 24.57
C GLU A 491 2.38 -28.34 24.39
N ARG A 492 1.13 -28.26 23.94
CA ARG A 492 0.36 -27.02 23.82
C ARG A 492 -0.11 -26.57 25.21
N LYS A 493 0.47 -25.51 25.77
CA LYS A 493 -0.15 -24.84 26.92
C LYS A 493 -1.37 -24.04 26.45
N LYS A 494 -2.57 -24.47 26.86
CA LYS A 494 -3.78 -23.65 26.82
C LYS A 494 -3.67 -22.58 27.91
N GLY A 495 -3.42 -21.33 27.53
CA GLY A 495 -3.44 -20.15 28.40
C GLY A 495 -4.13 -18.97 27.69
N PRO A 496 -4.57 -17.94 28.42
CA PRO A 496 -5.10 -16.72 27.82
C PRO A 496 -4.06 -16.05 26.91
N LEU A 497 -4.50 -15.30 25.89
CA LEU A 497 -3.58 -14.52 25.04
C LEU A 497 -2.73 -13.58 25.89
N PRO A 498 -1.45 -13.40 25.54
CA PRO A 498 -0.64 -12.33 26.09
C PRO A 498 -1.32 -10.97 25.86
N LEU A 499 -1.42 -10.15 26.90
CA LEU A 499 -1.76 -8.74 26.76
C LEU A 499 -0.65 -8.04 25.96
N SER A 500 -0.89 -6.82 25.47
CA SER A 500 0.14 -6.01 24.77
C SER A 500 1.44 -5.83 25.60
N SER A 501 1.37 -5.96 26.93
CA SER A 501 2.52 -5.99 27.86
C SER A 501 3.31 -7.29 27.88
N ASP A 502 2.74 -8.39 27.39
CA ASP A 502 3.22 -9.76 27.57
C ASP A 502 3.89 -10.31 26.30
N LEU A 503 3.82 -9.56 25.19
CA LEU A 503 4.63 -9.77 24.00
C LEU A 503 6.04 -9.19 24.25
N PRO A 504 7.12 -9.81 23.77
CA PRO A 504 8.47 -9.27 23.94
C PRO A 504 8.55 -7.89 23.28
N GLY A 505 8.49 -6.85 24.11
CA GLY A 505 8.76 -5.48 23.69
C GLY A 505 10.26 -5.26 23.52
N PRO A 506 10.68 -4.19 22.84
CA PRO A 506 12.07 -3.77 22.88
C PRO A 506 12.44 -3.50 24.34
N GLU A 507 13.38 -4.27 24.89
CA GLU A 507 14.07 -3.88 26.11
C GLU A 507 14.70 -2.51 25.85
N HIS A 508 14.51 -1.56 26.77
CA HIS A 508 14.81 -0.12 26.68
C HIS A 508 13.66 0.76 26.19
N LYS A 509 12.68 0.99 27.08
CA LYS A 509 11.97 2.26 27.13
C LYS A 509 12.89 3.33 27.72
N PHE A 510 13.05 4.44 27.00
CA PHE A 510 13.67 5.65 27.51
C PHE A 510 12.89 6.15 28.74
N ALA A 511 13.60 6.32 29.85
CA ALA A 511 13.18 7.18 30.95
C ALA A 511 13.47 8.64 30.54
N ASP A 512 12.63 9.55 31.03
CA ASP A 512 12.61 10.98 30.73
C ASP A 512 13.99 11.67 30.71
N ALA A 513 14.28 12.37 29.62
CA ALA A 513 15.09 13.60 29.53
C ALA A 513 14.94 14.25 28.15
#